data_AF-T1CNZ2-F1
#
_entry.id   AF-T1CNZ2-F1
#
_cell.length_a   1.000
_cell.length_b   1.000
_cell.length_c   1.000
_cell.angle_alpha   90.00
_cell.angle_beta   90.00
_cell.angle_gamma   90.00
#
_symmetry.space_group_name_H-M   'P 1'
#
loop_
_entity.id
_entity.type
_entity.pdbx_description
1 polymer ?
#
loop_
_entity_poly.entity_id
_entity_poly.type
_entity_poly.pdbx_seq_one_letter_code
_entity_poly.pdbx_strand_id
1 'polypeptide(L)'
;QQRCATLMIDDAHGLGVRGARGAGSLAQAGLSARDAPILMATLGKALGTLGAFVAGDAALVEALTQFARAHVYSTALPPALAAATLAALRLAQQGDELRAHLRALIAQLRAGATARGLRLLPSTTPIQPLWLGSATTAQA
;
A
#
# COMPACT_ATOMS: atom_id res chain seq x y z
N GLN A 1 9.62 -17.40 -14.71
CA GLN A 1 10.43 -17.24 -13.49
C GLN A 1 11.74 -18.01 -13.68
N GLN A 2 12.91 -17.35 -13.64
CA GLN A 2 14.22 -17.96 -13.96
C GLN A 2 14.93 -18.57 -12.73
N ARG A 3 14.29 -18.58 -11.55
CA ARG A 3 14.76 -19.21 -10.31
C ARG A 3 13.57 -19.77 -9.55
N CYS A 4 13.73 -20.91 -8.88
CA CYS A 4 12.72 -21.55 -8.03
C CYS A 4 12.59 -20.81 -6.69
N ALA A 5 12.04 -19.60 -6.70
CA ALA A 5 11.81 -18.80 -5.50
C ALA A 5 10.36 -18.33 -5.43
N THR A 6 9.77 -18.37 -4.25
CA THR A 6 8.44 -17.81 -3.98
C THR A 6 8.54 -16.30 -3.84
N LEU A 7 7.72 -15.57 -4.60
CA LEU A 7 7.66 -14.12 -4.52
C LEU A 7 6.56 -13.67 -3.55
N MET A 8 6.96 -12.83 -2.59
CA MET A 8 6.06 -12.09 -1.70
C MET A 8 6.15 -10.60 -2.00
N ILE A 9 4.99 -9.93 -2.06
CA ILE A 9 4.89 -8.48 -2.27
C ILE A 9 4.28 -7.83 -1.02
N ASP A 10 4.97 -6.83 -0.47
CA ASP A 10 4.38 -5.87 0.46
C ASP A 10 3.86 -4.66 -0.33
N ASP A 11 2.56 -4.47 -0.31
CA ASP A 11 1.86 -3.42 -1.03
C ASP A 11 1.22 -2.37 -0.11
N ALA A 12 1.82 -2.16 1.07
CA ALA A 12 1.31 -1.23 2.08
C ALA A 12 1.07 0.19 1.54
N HIS A 13 1.85 0.65 0.55
CA HIS A 13 1.69 1.97 -0.06
C HIS A 13 0.98 1.96 -1.43
N GLY A 14 0.71 0.79 -2.01
CA GLY A 14 -0.01 0.70 -3.28
C GLY A 14 -1.48 0.35 -3.12
N LEU A 15 -1.86 -0.47 -2.13
CA LEU A 15 -3.26 -0.82 -1.89
C LEU A 15 -4.13 0.42 -1.69
N GLY A 16 -5.28 0.48 -2.37
CA GLY A 16 -6.21 1.61 -2.39
C GLY A 16 -5.80 2.78 -3.30
N VAL A 17 -4.51 2.86 -3.66
CA VAL A 17 -3.91 4.00 -4.39
C VAL A 17 -3.62 3.66 -5.85
N ARG A 18 -3.05 2.48 -6.08
CA ARG A 18 -2.48 2.03 -7.36
C ARG A 18 -3.36 0.98 -8.01
N GLY A 19 -3.20 0.82 -9.33
CA GLY A 19 -3.96 -0.15 -10.11
C GLY A 19 -5.44 0.20 -10.26
N ALA A 20 -6.12 -0.50 -11.17
CA ALA A 20 -7.56 -0.36 -11.36
C ALA A 20 -8.29 -0.65 -10.04
N ARG A 21 -9.28 0.19 -9.69
CA ARG A 21 -10.04 0.07 -8.44
C ARG A 21 -9.18 0.06 -7.16
N GLY A 22 -7.97 0.63 -7.20
CA GLY A 22 -7.07 0.63 -6.05
C GLY A 22 -6.54 -0.78 -5.68
N ALA A 23 -6.51 -1.72 -6.63
CA ALA A 23 -6.10 -3.10 -6.40
C ALA A 23 -4.60 -3.27 -6.07
N GLY A 24 -3.81 -2.20 -6.15
CA GLY A 24 -2.42 -2.18 -5.70
C GLY A 24 -1.39 -2.23 -6.82
N SER A 25 -0.13 -2.33 -6.40
CA SER A 25 1.06 -2.31 -7.27
C SER A 25 1.13 -3.54 -8.18
N LEU A 26 0.70 -4.72 -7.69
CA LEU A 26 0.69 -5.96 -8.47
C LEU A 26 -0.25 -5.82 -9.68
N ALA A 27 -1.47 -5.36 -9.45
CA ALA A 27 -2.45 -5.10 -10.50
C ALA A 27 -1.99 -3.98 -11.45
N GLN A 28 -1.34 -2.93 -10.93
CA GLN A 28 -0.76 -1.88 -11.78
C GLN A 28 0.32 -2.42 -12.73
N ALA A 29 1.09 -3.41 -12.29
CA ALA A 29 2.11 -4.06 -13.11
C ALA A 29 1.53 -5.08 -14.12
N GLY A 30 0.21 -5.29 -14.16
CA GLY A 30 -0.43 -6.31 -14.99
C GLY A 30 -0.13 -7.74 -14.52
N LEU A 31 0.31 -7.89 -13.26
CA LEU A 31 0.64 -9.18 -12.66
C LEU A 31 -0.52 -9.70 -11.83
N SER A 32 -0.49 -11.00 -11.58
CA SER A 32 -1.53 -11.73 -10.85
C SER A 32 -0.97 -12.48 -9.65
N ALA A 33 -1.85 -13.10 -8.86
CA ALA A 33 -1.45 -14.02 -7.80
C ALA A 33 -0.64 -15.23 -8.30
N ARG A 34 -0.63 -15.52 -9.61
CA ARG A 34 0.25 -16.57 -10.17
C ARG A 34 1.71 -16.11 -10.22
N ASP A 35 1.94 -14.82 -10.40
CA ASP A 35 3.28 -14.23 -10.52
C ASP A 35 3.87 -13.92 -9.14
N ALA A 36 3.02 -13.47 -8.21
CA ALA A 36 3.33 -13.21 -6.81
C ALA A 36 2.26 -13.86 -5.90
N PRO A 37 2.48 -15.11 -5.46
CA PRO A 37 1.48 -15.88 -4.71
C PRO A 37 1.24 -15.38 -3.28
N ILE A 38 2.10 -14.51 -2.75
CA ILE A 38 1.95 -13.95 -1.42
C ILE A 38 1.85 -12.43 -1.53
N LEU A 39 0.72 -11.87 -1.11
CA LEU A 39 0.49 -10.44 -1.02
C LEU A 39 0.29 -10.05 0.45
N MET A 40 0.99 -9.03 0.90
CA MET A 40 0.80 -8.42 2.22
C MET A 40 0.50 -6.95 2.04
N ALA A 41 -0.38 -6.40 2.87
CA ALA A 41 -0.50 -4.96 3.00
C ALA A 41 -1.02 -4.59 4.40
N THR A 42 -0.76 -3.35 4.80
CA THR A 42 -1.36 -2.75 5.99
C THR A 42 -2.75 -2.19 5.70
N LEU A 43 -3.63 -2.27 6.69
CA LEU A 43 -4.96 -1.66 6.70
C LEU A 43 -4.93 -0.20 7.23
N GLY A 44 -3.79 0.24 7.77
CA GLY A 44 -3.65 1.54 8.44
C GLY A 44 -3.18 2.71 7.59
N LYS A 45 -3.01 2.50 6.28
CA LYS A 45 -2.63 3.57 5.33
C LYS A 45 -3.84 4.04 4.55
N ALA A 46 -3.93 3.68 3.26
CA ALA A 46 -5.03 4.14 2.41
C ALA A 46 -6.42 3.72 2.91
N LEU A 47 -6.51 2.61 3.65
CA LEU A 47 -7.77 2.12 4.22
C LEU A 47 -8.11 2.77 5.58
N GLY A 48 -7.20 3.54 6.20
CA GLY A 48 -7.50 4.37 7.38
C GLY A 48 -7.92 3.62 8.65
N THR A 49 -7.67 2.32 8.74
CA THR A 49 -8.05 1.49 9.90
C THR A 49 -6.80 1.00 10.65
N LEU A 50 -6.82 -0.22 11.19
CA LEU A 50 -5.70 -0.80 11.93
C LEU A 50 -5.54 -2.27 11.57
N GLY A 51 -4.29 -2.71 11.50
CA GLY A 51 -3.91 -4.10 11.20
C GLY A 51 -3.21 -4.26 9.87
N ALA A 52 -3.06 -5.51 9.46
CA ALA A 52 -2.47 -5.93 8.20
C ALA A 52 -3.05 -7.30 7.82
N PHE A 53 -2.85 -7.69 6.57
CA PHE A 53 -3.21 -9.04 6.10
C PHE A 53 -2.08 -9.65 5.29
N VAL A 54 -2.11 -10.98 5.21
CA VAL A 54 -1.41 -11.76 4.20
C VAL A 54 -2.48 -12.50 3.40
N ALA A 55 -2.41 -12.42 2.08
CA ALA A 55 -3.26 -13.10 1.13
C ALA A 55 -2.41 -14.04 0.26
N GLY A 56 -2.95 -15.22 0.01
CA GLY A 56 -2.36 -16.24 -0.86
C GLY A 56 -3.33 -17.41 -0.98
N ASP A 57 -2.83 -18.58 -1.34
CA ASP A 57 -3.66 -19.78 -1.40
C ASP A 57 -4.13 -20.26 -0.01
N ALA A 58 -5.09 -21.17 0.00
CA ALA A 58 -5.68 -21.68 1.24
C ALA A 58 -4.65 -22.41 2.11
N ALA A 59 -3.70 -23.13 1.50
CA ALA A 59 -2.68 -23.87 2.22
C ALA A 59 -1.72 -22.94 2.97
N LEU A 60 -1.33 -21.82 2.35
CA LEU A 60 -0.54 -20.77 2.99
C LEU A 60 -1.30 -20.14 4.14
N VAL A 61 -2.56 -19.75 3.92
CA VAL A 61 -3.37 -19.09 4.96
C VAL A 61 -3.56 -20.03 6.15
N GLU A 62 -3.90 -21.30 5.90
CA GLU A 62 -4.04 -22.32 6.94
C GLU A 62 -2.72 -22.53 7.70
N ALA A 63 -1.60 -22.69 6.99
CA ALA A 63 -0.30 -22.85 7.63
C ALA A 63 0.07 -21.64 8.50
N LEU A 64 -0.20 -20.41 8.05
CA LEU A 64 0.02 -19.21 8.85
C LEU A 64 -0.89 -19.17 10.08
N THR A 65 -2.17 -19.53 9.94
CA THR A 65 -3.10 -19.59 11.07
C THR A 65 -2.68 -20.62 12.11
N GLN A 66 -2.12 -21.75 11.71
CA GLN A 66 -1.70 -22.83 12.63
C GLN A 66 -0.32 -22.58 13.26
N PHE A 67 0.63 -22.04 12.51
CA PHE A 67 2.05 -22.03 12.91
C PHE A 67 2.64 -20.64 13.17
N ALA A 68 2.02 -19.55 12.68
CA ALA A 68 2.57 -18.21 12.88
C ALA A 68 2.32 -17.74 14.32
N ARG A 69 3.32 -17.86 15.20
CA ARG A 69 3.24 -17.46 16.62
C ARG A 69 2.73 -16.02 16.82
N ALA A 70 3.14 -15.09 15.95
CA ALA A 70 2.71 -13.70 16.00
C ALA A 70 1.21 -13.51 15.72
N HIS A 71 0.58 -14.46 15.03
CA HIS A 71 -0.87 -14.51 14.82
C HIS A 71 -1.56 -15.30 15.94
N VAL A 72 -1.07 -16.51 16.24
CA VAL A 72 -1.68 -17.44 17.21
C VAL A 72 -1.74 -16.87 18.63
N TYR A 73 -0.69 -16.17 19.07
CA TYR A 73 -0.58 -15.63 20.43
C TYR A 73 -0.90 -14.14 20.51
N SER A 74 -1.79 -13.64 19.66
CA SER A 74 -2.22 -12.25 19.64
C SER A 74 -3.75 -12.15 19.73
N THR A 75 -4.24 -11.04 20.30
CA THR A 75 -5.68 -10.76 20.33
C THR A 75 -6.18 -10.44 18.93
N ALA A 76 -7.31 -11.05 18.55
CA ALA A 76 -7.94 -10.80 17.26
C ALA A 76 -8.36 -9.33 17.08
N LEU A 77 -8.48 -8.91 15.82
CA LEU A 77 -8.96 -7.56 15.47
C LEU A 77 -10.37 -7.35 16.03
N PRO A 78 -10.64 -6.22 16.74
CA PRO A 78 -11.98 -5.90 17.22
C PRO A 78 -13.03 -5.93 16.10
N PRO A 79 -14.24 -6.49 16.34
CA PRO A 79 -15.28 -6.59 15.31
C PRO A 79 -15.64 -5.26 14.65
N ALA A 80 -15.67 -4.17 15.43
CA ALA A 80 -15.91 -2.82 14.92
C ALA A 80 -14.84 -2.38 13.90
N LEU A 81 -13.56 -2.69 14.16
CA LEU A 81 -12.46 -2.40 13.24
C LEU A 81 -12.51 -3.29 11.99
N ALA A 82 -12.92 -4.55 12.12
CA ALA A 82 -13.13 -5.43 10.97
C ALA A 82 -14.24 -4.89 10.05
N ALA A 83 -15.36 -4.45 10.62
CA ALA A 83 -16.46 -3.84 9.88
C ALA A 83 -16.05 -2.52 9.20
N ALA A 84 -15.31 -1.65 9.91
CA ALA A 84 -14.77 -0.42 9.35
C ALA A 84 -13.81 -0.70 8.19
N THR A 85 -12.92 -1.69 8.34
CA THR A 85 -11.98 -2.11 7.29
C THR A 85 -12.73 -2.57 6.04
N LEU A 86 -13.78 -3.38 6.20
CA LEU A 86 -14.57 -3.86 5.08
C LEU A 86 -15.27 -2.72 4.34
N ALA A 87 -15.80 -1.74 5.06
CA ALA A 87 -16.39 -0.53 4.48
C ALA A 87 -15.33 0.30 3.74
N ALA A 88 -14.17 0.54 4.35
CA ALA A 88 -13.06 1.26 3.75
C ALA A 88 -12.55 0.59 2.46
N LEU A 89 -12.48 -0.74 2.43
CA LEU A 89 -12.09 -1.49 1.24
C LEU A 89 -13.08 -1.28 0.09
N ARG A 90 -14.39 -1.31 0.36
CA ARG A 90 -15.43 -1.06 -0.64
C ARG A 90 -15.35 0.36 -1.19
N LEU A 91 -15.16 1.35 -0.31
CA LEU A 91 -14.95 2.75 -0.70
C LEU A 91 -13.68 2.90 -1.56
N ALA A 92 -12.58 2.27 -1.16
CA ALA A 92 -11.34 2.29 -1.92
C ALA A 92 -11.53 1.67 -3.31
N GLN A 93 -12.27 0.56 -3.43
CA GLN A 93 -12.57 -0.05 -4.73
C GLN A 93 -13.33 0.88 -5.68
N GLN A 94 -14.25 1.69 -5.15
CA GLN A 94 -15.06 2.65 -5.90
C GLN A 94 -14.43 4.06 -5.98
N GLY A 95 -13.31 4.29 -5.29
CA GLY A 95 -12.71 5.61 -5.10
C GLY A 95 -11.88 6.14 -6.28
N ASP A 96 -12.32 5.96 -7.52
CA ASP A 96 -11.59 6.47 -8.70
C ASP A 96 -11.47 7.99 -8.69
N GLU A 97 -12.51 8.69 -8.22
CA GLU A 97 -12.49 10.14 -8.01
C GLU A 97 -11.47 10.55 -6.93
N LEU A 98 -11.40 9.81 -5.81
CA LEU A 98 -10.41 10.06 -4.75
C LEU A 98 -8.97 9.90 -5.29
N ARG A 99 -8.73 8.88 -6.11
CA ARG A 99 -7.43 8.68 -6.77
C ARG A 99 -7.14 9.78 -7.80
N ALA A 100 -8.14 10.26 -8.53
CA ALA A 100 -7.98 11.37 -9.47
C ALA A 100 -7.63 12.68 -8.74
N HIS A 101 -8.34 12.95 -7.64
CA HIS A 101 -8.07 14.09 -6.78
C HIS A 101 -6.64 14.03 -6.20
N LEU A 102 -6.21 12.87 -5.71
CA LEU A 102 -4.84 12.65 -5.24
C LEU A 102 -3.80 12.97 -6.31
N ARG A 103 -4.02 12.55 -7.56
CA ARG A 103 -3.12 12.88 -8.69
C ARG A 103 -3.08 14.39 -8.96
N ALA A 104 -4.22 15.08 -8.87
CA ALA A 104 -4.28 16.53 -9.02
C ALA A 104 -3.48 17.25 -7.91
N LEU A 105 -3.61 16.81 -6.66
CA LEU A 105 -2.84 17.36 -5.53
C LEU A 105 -1.33 17.13 -5.69
N ILE A 106 -0.92 15.95 -6.16
CA ILE A 106 0.50 15.67 -6.48
C ILE A 106 1.00 16.62 -7.56
N ALA A 107 0.24 16.83 -8.63
CA ALA A 107 0.62 17.74 -9.71
C ALA A 107 0.76 19.19 -9.20
N GLN A 108 -0.19 19.65 -8.37
CA GLN A 108 -0.15 20.96 -7.74
C GLN A 108 1.09 21.12 -6.85
N LEU A 109 1.40 20.14 -6.00
CA LEU A 109 2.58 20.14 -5.14
C LEU A 109 3.86 20.24 -5.98
N ARG A 110 3.99 19.42 -7.02
CA ARG A 110 5.17 19.40 -7.88
C ARG A 110 5.36 20.72 -8.61
N ALA A 111 4.30 21.30 -9.18
CA ALA A 111 4.36 22.60 -9.82
C ALA A 111 4.78 23.71 -8.84
N GLY A 112 4.19 23.72 -7.63
CA GLY A 112 4.52 24.69 -6.58
C GLY A 112 5.96 24.57 -6.07
N ALA A 113 6.48 23.35 -5.98
CA ALA A 113 7.86 23.07 -5.60
C ALA A 113 8.85 23.54 -6.67
N THR A 114 8.59 23.22 -7.94
CA THR A 114 9.41 23.69 -9.08
C THR A 114 9.46 25.21 -9.15
N ALA A 115 8.32 25.89 -9.00
CA ALA A 115 8.26 27.35 -9.01
C ALA A 115 9.08 28.02 -7.89
N ARG A 116 9.35 27.28 -6.81
CA ARG A 116 10.15 27.74 -5.66
C ARG A 116 11.60 27.22 -5.67
N GLY A 117 12.02 26.54 -6.74
CA GLY A 117 13.36 25.94 -6.83
C GLY A 117 13.59 24.76 -5.87
N LEU A 118 12.52 24.16 -5.32
CA LEU A 118 12.63 23.01 -4.42
C LEU A 118 12.93 21.74 -5.22
N ARG A 119 13.97 21.00 -4.80
CA ARG A 119 14.42 19.79 -5.48
C ARG A 119 13.62 18.56 -5.05
N LEU A 120 12.53 18.28 -5.74
CA LEU A 120 11.84 16.99 -5.60
C LEU A 120 12.57 15.88 -6.35
N LEU A 121 12.66 14.69 -5.76
CA LEU A 121 13.14 13.48 -6.44
C LEU A 121 12.05 12.90 -7.36
N PRO A 122 12.43 12.09 -8.37
CA PRO A 122 11.47 11.36 -9.19
C PRO A 122 10.59 10.45 -8.33
N SER A 123 9.27 10.55 -8.49
CA SER A 123 8.31 9.66 -7.84
C SER A 123 7.03 9.56 -8.65
N THR A 124 6.56 8.33 -8.83
CA THR A 124 5.25 8.00 -9.45
C THR A 124 4.19 7.66 -8.40
N THR A 125 4.42 7.98 -7.13
CA THR A 125 3.57 7.61 -6.00
C THR A 125 3.08 8.86 -5.26
N PRO A 126 2.12 8.75 -4.32
CA PRO A 126 1.75 9.89 -3.48
C PRO A 126 2.88 10.45 -2.60
N ILE A 127 3.95 9.69 -2.42
CA ILE A 127 5.12 10.12 -1.67
C ILE A 127 5.98 10.97 -2.62
N GLN A 128 6.17 12.25 -2.31
CA GLN A 128 6.94 13.19 -3.12
C GLN A 128 8.17 13.65 -2.33
N PRO A 129 9.34 12.99 -2.49
CA PRO A 129 10.49 13.26 -1.64
C PRO A 129 11.16 14.59 -2.02
N LEU A 130 11.38 15.44 -1.01
CA LEU A 130 12.17 16.67 -1.14
C LEU A 130 13.61 16.40 -0.70
N TRP A 131 14.59 16.68 -1.56
CA TRP A 131 16.00 16.49 -1.25
C TRP A 131 16.62 17.75 -0.65
N LEU A 132 17.04 17.65 0.61
CA LEU A 132 17.68 18.74 1.36
C LEU A 132 19.21 18.59 1.50
N GLY A 133 19.78 17.47 1.05
CA GLY A 133 21.24 17.23 1.06
C GLY A 133 21.79 16.72 2.39
N SER A 134 21.49 17.39 3.50
CA SER A 134 22.01 17.01 4.83
C SER A 134 20.93 17.05 5.92
N ALA A 135 21.15 16.30 6.99
CA ALA A 135 20.28 16.35 8.17
C ALA A 135 20.27 17.75 8.82
N THR A 136 21.42 18.43 8.86
CA THR A 136 21.55 19.80 9.37
C THR A 136 20.66 20.77 8.58
N THR A 137 20.69 20.68 7.25
CA THR A 137 19.82 21.51 6.38
C THR A 137 18.35 21.16 6.54
N ALA A 138 18.02 19.92 6.90
CA ALA A 138 16.63 19.49 7.12
C ALA A 138 16.06 19.94 8.49
N GLN A 139 16.92 20.28 9.44
CA GLN A 139 16.54 20.73 10.78
C GLN A 139 16.52 22.25 10.94
N ALA A 140 17.16 22.97 10.02
CA ALA A 140 17.20 24.43 9.97
C ALA A 140 15.91 25.01 9.41
#